data_AF-A0ABD0NTS4-F1
#
_entry.id   AF-A0ABD0NTS4-F1
#
_cell.length_a   1.000
_cell.length_b   1.000
_cell.length_c   1.000
_cell.angle_alpha   90.00
_cell.angle_beta   90.00
_cell.angle_gamma   90.00
#
_symmetry.space_group_name_H-M   'P 1'
#
loop_
_entity.id
_entity.type
_entity.pdbx_description
1 polymer ?
#
loop_
_entity_poly.entity_id
_entity_poly.type
_entity_poly.pdbx_seq_one_letter_code
_entity_poly.pdbx_strand_id
1 'polypeptide(L)' 'DEQKELDEITAKRQKRGKNEEEAPAEEKTILHIKDAYDYQGRSYLHIPQDVGVNLRSADIPEKCYLPKKQLHVWTGHTK' A
#
# COMPACT_ATOMS: atom_id res chain seq x y z
N ASP A 1 49.86 -1.54 -26.98
CA ASP A 1 48.57 -1.66 -27.69
C ASP A 1 47.69 -2.79 -27.14
N GLU A 2 48.26 -3.96 -26.85
CA GLU A 2 47.54 -5.11 -26.28
C GLU A 2 46.77 -4.81 -24.97
N GLN A 3 47.33 -3.98 -24.09
CA GLN A 3 46.69 -3.65 -22.81
C GLN A 3 45.42 -2.81 -22.97
N LYS A 4 45.36 -1.95 -24.00
CA LYS A 4 44.16 -1.17 -24.34
C LYS A 4 43.07 -2.06 -24.94
N GLU A 5 43.45 -3.07 -25.70
CA GLU A 5 42.50 -4.04 -26.26
C GLU A 5 41.90 -4.92 -25.17
N LEU A 6 42.72 -5.34 -24.18
CA LEU A 6 42.25 -6.09 -23.02
C LEU A 6 41.29 -5.27 -22.15
N ASP A 7 41.58 -4.00 -21.92
CA ASP A 7 40.70 -3.09 -21.19
C ASP A 7 39.37 -2.86 -21.93
N GLU A 8 39.40 -2.73 -23.27
CA GLU A 8 38.20 -2.63 -24.09
C GLU A 8 37.33 -3.91 -24.05
N ILE A 9 37.95 -5.09 -24.10
CA ILE A 9 37.23 -6.38 -24.05
C ILE A 9 36.58 -6.56 -22.67
N THR A 10 37.28 -6.17 -21.60
CA THR A 10 36.78 -6.27 -20.22
C THR A 10 35.63 -5.29 -19.98
N ALA A 11 35.73 -4.06 -20.52
CA ALA A 11 34.66 -3.07 -20.47
C ALA A 11 33.40 -3.47 -21.27
N LYS A 12 33.58 -4.08 -22.46
CA LYS A 12 32.47 -4.59 -23.28
C LYS A 12 31.77 -5.80 -22.62
N ARG A 13 32.51 -6.64 -21.89
CA ARG A 13 31.94 -7.75 -21.09
C ARG A 13 31.16 -7.26 -19.87
N GLN A 14 31.66 -6.24 -19.15
CA GLN A 14 30.92 -5.64 -18.03
C GLN A 14 29.63 -4.95 -18.47
N LYS A 15 29.60 -4.31 -19.65
CA LYS A 15 28.39 -3.68 -20.20
C LYS A 15 27.29 -4.67 -20.64
N ARG A 16 27.65 -5.89 -21.07
CA ARG A 16 26.66 -6.94 -21.44
C ARG A 16 26.09 -7.71 -20.24
N GLY A 17 26.65 -7.53 -19.04
CA GLY A 17 26.23 -8.21 -17.81
C GLY A 17 25.34 -7.39 -16.88
N LYS A 18 25.14 -6.08 -17.14
CA LYS A 18 24.06 -5.32 -16.52
C LYS A 18 22.75 -5.73 -17.20
N ASN A 19 22.23 -6.86 -16.76
CA ASN A 19 20.80 -7.05 -16.75
C ASN A 19 20.29 -5.88 -15.90
N GLU A 20 19.63 -4.90 -16.53
CA GLU A 20 18.75 -3.98 -15.81
C GLU A 20 17.64 -4.87 -15.25
N GLU A 21 17.94 -5.54 -14.13
CA GLU A 21 16.95 -6.08 -13.24
C GLU A 21 15.98 -4.93 -12.99
N GLU A 22 14.83 -5.01 -13.67
CA GLU A 22 13.51 -4.67 -13.16
C GLU A 22 13.64 -3.86 -11.88
N ALA A 23 13.92 -2.57 -12.03
CA ALA A 23 14.04 -1.68 -10.89
C ALA A 23 12.73 -1.86 -10.11
N PRO A 24 12.77 -2.30 -8.85
CA PRO A 24 11.55 -2.48 -8.08
C PRO A 24 10.81 -1.15 -8.15
N ALA A 25 9.57 -1.18 -8.65
CA ALA A 25 8.74 0.00 -8.78
C ALA A 25 8.83 0.78 -7.45
N GLU A 26 9.08 2.08 -7.50
CA GLU A 26 9.23 2.87 -6.28
C GLU A 26 7.90 2.84 -5.49
N GLU A 27 7.84 1.99 -4.47
CA GLU A 27 6.69 1.89 -3.58
C GLU A 27 6.75 3.02 -2.57
N LYS A 28 5.74 3.90 -2.60
CA LYS A 28 5.56 4.95 -1.61
C LYS A 28 4.20 4.81 -0.95
N THR A 29 4.18 4.83 0.38
CA THR A 29 2.95 4.82 1.18
C THR A 29 2.96 5.99 2.16
N ILE A 30 1.82 6.66 2.30
CA ILE A 30 1.63 7.78 3.23
C ILE A 30 0.49 7.42 4.17
N LEU A 31 0.77 7.38 5.48
CA LEU A 31 -0.28 7.26 6.49
C LEU A 31 -0.82 8.65 6.81
N HIS A 32 -2.08 8.90 6.46
CA HIS A 32 -2.75 10.19 6.71
C HIS A 32 -3.34 10.32 8.12
N ILE A 33 -3.46 9.22 8.87
CA ILE A 33 -3.98 9.19 10.23
C ILE A 33 -2.84 9.55 11.21
N LYS A 34 -3.16 10.23 12.31
CA LYS A 34 -2.17 10.70 13.30
C LYS A 34 -1.29 9.58 13.83
N ASP A 35 -1.92 8.49 14.26
CA ASP A 35 -1.26 7.36 14.92
C ASP A 35 -1.70 6.05 14.25
N ALA A 36 -0.74 5.12 14.07
CA ALA A 36 -1.02 3.81 13.50
C ALA A 36 -1.71 2.84 14.49
N TYR A 37 -1.62 3.15 15.78
CA TYR A 37 -2.13 2.35 16.88
C TYR A 37 -3.07 3.15 17.76
N ASP A 38 -4.09 2.50 18.31
CA ASP A 38 -4.99 3.09 19.28
C ASP A 38 -4.37 3.13 20.70
N TYR A 39 -5.15 3.62 21.67
CA TYR A 39 -4.76 3.71 23.08
C TYR A 39 -4.46 2.35 23.76
N GLN A 40 -4.85 1.23 23.15
CA GLN A 40 -4.54 -0.13 23.61
C GLN A 40 -3.45 -0.80 22.77
N GLY A 41 -2.80 -0.07 21.86
CA GLY A 41 -1.76 -0.62 20.99
C GLY A 41 -2.29 -1.47 19.83
N ARG A 42 -3.58 -1.36 19.48
CA ARG A 42 -4.20 -2.11 18.38
C ARG A 42 -4.11 -1.32 17.09
N SER A 43 -3.90 -1.99 15.96
CA SER A 43 -3.93 -1.37 14.63
C SER A 43 -5.31 -0.78 14.30
N TYR A 44 -5.36 0.23 13.44
CA TYR A 44 -6.59 0.78 12.87
C TYR A 44 -7.47 -0.24 12.12
N LEU A 45 -6.93 -1.42 11.77
CA LEU A 45 -7.68 -2.54 11.16
C LEU A 45 -8.34 -3.47 12.19
N HIS A 46 -8.11 -3.26 13.49
CA HIS A 46 -8.73 -4.06 14.53
C HIS A 46 -10.24 -3.80 14.58
N ILE A 47 -11.03 -4.86 14.70
CA ILE A 47 -12.51 -4.79 14.69
C ILE A 47 -13.00 -3.89 15.85
N PRO A 48 -13.72 -2.79 15.58
CA PRO A 48 -14.26 -1.92 16.61
C PRO A 48 -15.42 -2.60 17.37
N GLN A 49 -15.50 -2.33 18.68
CA GLN A 49 -16.51 -2.90 19.59
C GLN A 49 -17.47 -1.84 20.16
N ASP A 50 -17.16 -0.57 19.94
CA ASP A 50 -17.89 0.61 20.38
C ASP A 50 -18.97 1.05 19.37
N VAL A 51 -19.02 0.42 18.20
CA VAL A 51 -20.11 0.57 17.25
C VAL A 51 -21.33 -0.20 17.75
N GLY A 52 -22.52 0.40 17.65
CA GLY A 52 -23.78 -0.19 18.14
C GLY A 52 -24.27 -1.43 17.38
N VAL A 53 -23.40 -2.12 16.64
CA VAL A 53 -23.67 -3.32 15.85
C VAL A 53 -22.50 -4.31 15.99
N ASN A 54 -22.79 -5.62 15.96
CA ASN A 54 -21.76 -6.63 16.09
C ASN A 54 -21.09 -6.95 14.73
N LEU A 55 -19.88 -6.46 14.51
CA LEU A 55 -19.10 -6.71 13.29
C LEU A 55 -18.40 -8.08 13.25
N ARG A 56 -18.48 -8.88 14.32
CA ARG A 56 -17.97 -10.26 14.34
C ARG A 56 -19.01 -11.29 13.89
N SER A 57 -20.29 -10.89 13.83
CA SER A 57 -21.33 -11.82 13.43
C SER A 57 -21.31 -12.07 11.92
N ALA A 58 -21.56 -13.32 11.53
CA ALA A 58 -21.83 -13.70 10.16
C ALA A 58 -23.34 -13.63 9.83
N ASP A 59 -24.17 -13.26 10.81
CA ASP A 59 -25.62 -13.21 10.67
C ASP A 59 -26.04 -12.09 9.74
N ILE A 60 -26.96 -12.42 8.84
CA ILE A 60 -27.60 -11.46 7.94
C ILE A 60 -28.65 -10.70 8.74
N PRO A 61 -28.73 -9.36 8.64
CA PRO A 61 -29.79 -8.60 9.30
C PRO A 61 -31.17 -9.05 8.80
N GLU A 62 -32.14 -9.12 9.71
CA GLU A 62 -33.50 -9.60 9.42
C GLU A 62 -34.18 -8.81 8.29
N LYS A 63 -33.89 -7.50 8.17
CA LYS A 63 -34.46 -6.63 7.13
C LYS A 63 -33.53 -5.48 6.76
N CYS A 64 -33.34 -5.27 5.46
CA CYS A 64 -32.62 -4.13 4.90
C CYS A 64 -33.58 -3.00 4.51
N TYR A 65 -33.16 -1.74 4.73
CA TYR A 65 -33.95 -0.54 4.42
C TYR A 65 -33.21 0.39 3.47
N LEU A 66 -33.95 1.14 2.66
CA LEU A 66 -33.37 2.11 1.74
C LEU A 66 -32.89 3.36 2.51
N PRO A 67 -31.66 3.85 2.28
CA PRO A 67 -31.14 5.04 2.95
C PRO A 67 -31.94 6.28 2.54
N LYS A 68 -32.20 7.17 3.50
CA LYS A 68 -33.00 8.39 3.28
C LYS A 68 -32.17 9.67 3.28
N LYS A 69 -30.92 9.62 3.75
CA LYS A 69 -30.05 10.79 3.94
C LYS A 69 -28.60 10.41 3.68
N GLN A 70 -27.83 11.36 3.14
CA GLN A 70 -26.38 11.27 3.05
C GLN A 70 -25.77 11.80 4.36
N LEU A 71 -24.98 10.99 5.06
CA LEU A 71 -24.38 11.36 6.34
C LEU A 71 -22.98 11.97 6.20
N HIS A 72 -22.20 11.50 5.23
CA HIS A 72 -20.80 11.90 5.10
C HIS A 72 -20.38 12.00 3.63
N VAL A 73 -19.40 12.87 3.35
CA VAL A 73 -18.71 12.98 2.06
C VAL A 73 -17.22 12.89 2.34
N TRP A 74 -16.57 11.83 1.85
CA TRP A 74 -15.12 11.70 1.93
C TRP A 74 -14.47 12.43 0.77
N THR A 75 -13.74 13.49 1.07
CA THR A 75 -12.88 14.22 0.13
C THR A 75 -11.42 13.76 0.31
N GLY A 76 -10.59 13.90 -0.73
CA GLY A 76 -9.17 13.52 -0.63
C GLY A 76 -8.46 13.27 -1.96
N HIS A 77 -9.21 12.96 -3.01
CA HIS A 77 -8.67 12.84 -4.36
C HIS A 77 -8.96 14.11 -5.17
N THR A 78 -7.92 14.71 -5.74
CA THR A 78 -8.07 15.64 -6.86
C THR A 78 -8.38 14.83 -8.12
N LYS A 79 -9.32 15.32 -8.95
CA LYS A 79 -9.61 14.75 -10.27
C LYS A 79 -8.39 14.79 -11.19
#